data_AF-A0ABD2E417-F1
#
_entry.id   AF-A0ABD2E417-F1
#
_cell.length_a   1.000
_cell.length_b   1.000
_cell.length_c   1.000
_cell.angle_alpha   90.00
_cell.angle_beta   90.00
_cell.angle_gamma   90.00
#
_symmetry.space_group_name_H-M   'P 1'
#
loop_
_entity.id
_entity.type
_entity.pdbx_description
1 polymer ?
#
loop_
_entity_poly.entity_id
_entity_poly.type
_entity_poly.pdbx_seq_one_letter_code
_entity_poly.pdbx_strand_id
1 'polypeptide(L)'
;MKLVLIGHSIGSYISLQMLKRAPELPVIHSFLLFPTIERMSESPRGRIATPLLCWFRYVLYAAGYLLFKPCPQKIKSLLIRMGLQVMNVENEFSLMNVLEPFCIANAAYLGGQEMMQVVERDNETIKEHLSKLTFYYGAVDPWCPKEYYEDIKKNFPEGDIRLCEKNIPHAFILHFYQEMAGMVADWLKDNLPKI
;
A
#
# COMPACT_ATOMS: atom_id res chain seq x y z
N MET A 1 13.47 -1.79 23.90
CA MET A 1 12.75 -0.99 22.88
C MET A 1 11.52 -1.78 22.46
N LYS A 2 10.35 -1.16 22.27
CA LYS A 2 9.12 -1.78 21.74
C LYS A 2 8.83 -1.15 20.36
N LEU A 3 8.45 -1.94 19.36
CA LEU A 3 8.20 -1.47 17.99
C LEU A 3 6.74 -1.70 17.58
N VAL A 4 6.09 -0.69 17.00
CA VAL A 4 4.78 -0.80 16.34
C VAL A 4 4.99 -0.61 14.85
N LEU A 5 4.49 -1.55 14.05
CA LEU A 5 4.51 -1.44 12.59
C LEU A 5 3.16 -0.91 12.11
N ILE A 6 3.18 0.03 11.17
CA ILE A 6 1.98 0.53 10.51
C ILE A 6 2.24 0.46 9.01
N GLY A 7 1.74 -0.60 8.39
CA GLY A 7 1.90 -0.87 6.96
C GLY A 7 0.65 -0.46 6.20
N HIS A 8 0.79 0.38 5.18
CA HIS A 8 -0.27 0.65 4.20
C HIS A 8 0.00 -0.13 2.92
N SER A 9 -1.02 -0.74 2.32
CA SER A 9 -0.89 -1.39 1.01
C SER A 9 0.24 -2.42 1.02
N ILE A 10 1.23 -2.30 0.13
CA ILE A 10 2.42 -3.16 0.09
C ILE A 10 3.22 -3.13 1.41
N GLY A 11 3.15 -2.02 2.16
CA GLY A 11 3.73 -1.90 3.49
C GLY A 11 3.17 -2.94 4.48
N SER A 12 1.93 -3.43 4.27
CA SER A 12 1.38 -4.53 5.05
C SER A 12 2.11 -5.85 4.77
N TYR A 13 2.38 -6.15 3.49
CA TYR A 13 3.16 -7.32 3.10
C TYR A 13 4.59 -7.24 3.63
N ILE A 14 5.23 -6.07 3.54
CA ILE A 14 6.56 -5.82 4.10
C ILE A 14 6.55 -6.05 5.61
N SER A 15 5.53 -5.57 6.33
CA SER A 15 5.41 -5.77 7.78
C SER A 15 5.31 -7.26 8.15
N LEU A 16 4.57 -8.06 7.38
CA LEU A 16 4.53 -9.51 7.56
C LEU A 16 5.88 -10.17 7.25
N GLN A 17 6.58 -9.73 6.19
CA GLN A 17 7.92 -10.24 5.87
C GLN A 17 8.95 -9.87 6.95
N MET A 18 8.84 -8.70 7.58
CA MET A 18 9.69 -8.32 8.70
C MET A 18 9.47 -9.26 9.90
N LEU A 19 8.21 -9.55 10.24
CA LEU A 19 7.89 -10.51 11.30
C LEU A 19 8.46 -11.90 11.03
N LYS A 20 8.36 -12.37 9.78
CA LYS A 20 8.87 -13.68 9.37
C LYS A 20 10.39 -13.78 9.37
N ARG A 21 11.08 -12.75 8.86
CA ARG A 21 12.52 -12.80 8.56
C ARG A 21 13.41 -12.21 9.64
N ALA A 22 12.84 -11.39 10.52
CA ALA A 22 13.54 -10.74 11.61
C ALA A 22 12.76 -10.91 12.94
N PRO A 23 12.57 -12.17 13.41
CA PRO A 23 11.79 -12.47 14.61
C PRO A 23 12.40 -11.88 15.90
N GLU A 24 13.68 -11.48 15.87
CA GLU A 24 14.36 -10.78 16.95
C GLU A 24 13.88 -9.34 17.15
N LEU A 25 13.19 -8.75 16.17
CA LEU A 25 12.65 -7.41 16.31
C LEU A 25 11.55 -7.41 17.38
N PRO A 26 11.59 -6.48 18.36
CA PRO A 26 10.60 -6.43 19.44
C PRO A 26 9.29 -5.77 18.97
N VAL A 27 8.68 -6.33 17.92
CA VAL A 27 7.39 -5.89 17.36
C VAL A 27 6.27 -6.30 18.29
N ILE A 28 5.67 -5.31 18.93
CA ILE A 28 4.58 -5.47 19.88
C ILE A 28 3.20 -5.44 19.22
N HIS A 29 3.05 -4.76 18.08
CA HIS A 29 1.81 -4.71 17.31
C HIS A 29 2.09 -4.32 15.86
N SER A 30 1.23 -4.77 14.95
CA SER A 30 1.26 -4.37 13.53
C SER A 30 -0.13 -4.02 13.04
N PHE A 31 -0.29 -2.81 12.52
CA PHE A 31 -1.49 -2.36 11.82
C PHE A 31 -1.28 -2.52 10.32
N LEU A 32 -2.11 -3.35 9.70
CA LEU A 32 -2.07 -3.69 8.28
C LEU A 32 -3.26 -2.98 7.60
N LEU A 33 -3.02 -1.77 7.10
CA LEU A 33 -4.01 -0.88 6.53
C LEU A 33 -4.13 -1.12 5.02
N PHE A 34 -5.35 -1.42 4.55
CA PHE A 34 -5.65 -1.73 3.15
C PHE A 34 -4.68 -2.79 2.60
N PRO A 35 -4.62 -3.99 3.21
CA PRO A 35 -3.46 -4.88 3.10
C PRO A 35 -3.39 -5.60 1.76
N THR A 36 -2.47 -5.18 0.89
CA THR A 36 -2.12 -5.91 -0.35
C THR A 36 -1.11 -7.00 -0.02
N ILE A 37 -1.59 -8.10 0.56
CA ILE A 37 -0.77 -9.22 1.06
C ILE A 37 -0.95 -10.51 0.26
N GLU A 38 -1.84 -10.50 -0.73
CA GLU A 38 -2.19 -11.64 -1.57
C GLU A 38 -2.80 -11.16 -2.89
N ARG A 39 -2.77 -12.03 -3.91
CA ARG A 39 -3.50 -11.92 -5.18
C ARG A 39 -3.44 -10.53 -5.83
N MET A 40 -2.32 -9.82 -5.68
CA MET A 40 -2.24 -8.40 -6.02
C MET A 40 -2.53 -8.14 -7.49
N SER A 41 -1.98 -8.97 -8.39
CA SER A 41 -2.22 -8.91 -9.84
C SER A 41 -3.62 -9.36 -10.26
N GLU A 42 -4.33 -10.13 -9.42
CA GLU A 42 -5.69 -10.59 -9.68
C GLU A 42 -6.77 -9.60 -9.19
N SER A 43 -6.39 -8.63 -8.35
CA SER A 43 -7.29 -7.56 -7.89
C SER A 43 -7.79 -6.70 -9.07
N PRO A 44 -8.92 -5.98 -8.93
CA PRO A 44 -9.43 -5.10 -9.98
C PRO A 44 -8.40 -4.12 -10.54
N ARG A 45 -7.61 -3.45 -9.69
CA ARG A 45 -6.51 -2.58 -10.13
C ARG A 45 -5.30 -3.37 -10.62
N GLY A 46 -4.99 -4.50 -9.98
CA GLY A 46 -3.92 -5.41 -10.37
C GLY A 46 -4.02 -5.85 -11.82
N ARG A 47 -5.21 -6.25 -12.27
CA ARG A 47 -5.45 -6.72 -13.65
C ARG A 47 -5.19 -5.63 -14.69
N ILE A 48 -5.42 -4.37 -14.34
CA ILE A 48 -5.18 -3.22 -15.21
C ILE A 48 -3.70 -2.82 -15.20
N ALA A 49 -3.07 -2.83 -14.02
CA ALA A 49 -1.70 -2.38 -13.84
C ALA A 49 -0.65 -3.41 -14.27
N THR A 50 -0.92 -4.71 -14.10
CA THR A 50 0.04 -5.79 -14.41
C THR A 50 0.55 -5.76 -15.85
N PRO A 51 -0.30 -5.62 -16.90
CA PRO A 51 0.20 -5.51 -18.27
C PRO A 51 1.17 -4.33 -18.45
N LEU A 52 0.85 -3.18 -17.86
CA LEU A 52 1.67 -1.97 -17.96
C LEU A 52 3.02 -2.14 -17.25
N LEU A 53 2.99 -2.67 -16.03
CA LEU A 53 4.16 -2.77 -15.16
C LEU A 53 5.06 -3.98 -15.44
N CYS A 54 4.51 -5.07 -15.96
CA CYS A 54 5.25 -6.31 -16.20
C CYS A 54 5.58 -6.48 -17.69
N TRP A 55 4.60 -6.37 -18.58
CA TRP A 55 4.77 -6.72 -19.99
C TRP A 55 5.27 -5.54 -20.82
N PHE A 56 4.70 -4.35 -20.61
CA PHE A 56 5.03 -3.14 -21.37
C PHE A 56 6.05 -2.24 -20.68
N ARG A 57 6.73 -2.72 -19.63
CA ARG A 57 7.63 -1.88 -18.82
C ARG A 57 8.74 -1.20 -19.65
N TYR A 58 9.35 -1.91 -20.61
CA TYR A 58 10.40 -1.31 -21.44
C TYR A 58 9.87 -0.24 -22.40
N VAL A 59 8.62 -0.40 -22.87
CA VAL A 59 7.93 0.65 -23.65
C VAL A 59 7.70 1.87 -22.77
N LEU A 60 7.24 1.68 -21.53
CA LEU A 60 7.09 2.76 -20.56
C LEU A 60 8.44 3.46 -20.27
N TYR A 61 9.53 2.71 -20.14
CA TYR A 61 10.86 3.28 -19.91
C TYR A 61 11.33 4.12 -21.10
N ALA A 62 11.21 3.57 -22.31
CA ALA A 62 11.60 4.27 -23.53
C ALA A 62 10.75 5.53 -23.73
N ALA A 63 9.43 5.44 -23.59
CA ALA A 63 8.53 6.57 -23.70
C ALA A 63 8.81 7.64 -22.63
N GLY A 64 8.97 7.24 -21.37
CA GLY A 64 9.30 8.14 -20.28
C GLY A 64 10.63 8.87 -20.50
N TYR A 65 11.65 8.16 -20.98
CA TYR A 65 12.93 8.77 -21.32
C TYR A 65 12.81 9.76 -22.49
N LEU A 66 12.21 9.34 -23.60
CA LEU A 66 12.08 10.17 -24.80
C LEU A 66 11.22 11.42 -24.57
N LEU A 67 10.16 11.31 -23.77
CA LEU A 67 9.24 12.42 -23.48
C LEU A 67 9.80 13.34 -22.40
N PHE A 68 10.26 12.80 -21.27
CA PHE A 68 10.60 13.63 -20.10
C PHE A 68 12.06 14.02 -20.01
N LYS A 69 13.01 13.30 -20.64
CA LYS A 69 14.41 13.72 -20.60
C LYS A 69 14.68 15.06 -21.28
N PRO A 70 14.15 15.35 -22.50
CA PRO A 70 14.35 16.65 -23.14
C PRO A 70 13.40 17.75 -22.62
N CYS A 71 12.38 17.39 -21.84
CA CYS A 71 11.36 18.32 -21.38
C CYS A 71 11.91 19.31 -20.33
N PRO A 72 11.80 20.63 -20.54
CA PRO A 72 12.21 21.64 -19.57
C PRO A 72 11.51 21.48 -18.21
N GLN A 73 12.25 21.71 -17.11
CA GLN A 73 11.72 21.53 -15.75
C GLN A 73 10.49 22.40 -15.44
N LYS A 74 10.37 23.59 -16.05
CA LYS A 74 9.19 24.45 -15.92
C LYS A 74 7.91 23.77 -16.44
N ILE A 75 8.02 23.01 -17.53
CA ILE A 75 6.88 22.28 -18.12
C ILE A 75 6.53 21.07 -17.25
N LYS A 76 7.53 20.30 -16.80
CA LYS A 76 7.31 19.20 -15.85
C LYS A 76 6.60 19.68 -14.57
N SER A 77 7.06 20.78 -14.00
CA SER A 77 6.45 21.40 -12.81
C SER A 77 5.01 21.85 -13.08
N LEU A 78 4.73 22.43 -14.25
CA LEU A 78 3.37 22.78 -14.65
C LEU A 78 2.47 21.55 -14.76
N LEU A 79 2.94 20.47 -15.40
CA LEU A 79 2.19 19.21 -15.54
C LEU A 79 1.88 18.58 -14.18
N ILE A 80 2.87 18.55 -13.28
CA ILE A 80 2.70 18.06 -11.91
C ILE A 80 1.64 18.89 -11.18
N ARG A 81 1.74 20.22 -11.25
CA ARG A 81 0.78 21.13 -10.61
C ARG A 81 -0.64 20.94 -11.15
N MET A 82 -0.80 20.82 -12.47
CA MET A 82 -2.09 20.54 -13.09
C MET A 82 -2.64 19.19 -12.62
N GLY A 83 -1.80 18.15 -12.55
CA GLY A 83 -2.18 16.83 -12.05
C GLY A 83 -2.65 16.87 -10.59
N LEU A 84 -1.89 17.55 -9.71
CA LEU A 84 -2.26 17.74 -8.30
C LEU A 84 -3.59 18.49 -8.14
N GLN A 85 -3.81 19.53 -8.95
CA GLN A 85 -5.08 20.26 -8.97
C GLN A 85 -6.25 19.37 -9.38
N VAL A 86 -6.09 18.55 -10.42
CA VAL A 86 -7.13 17.59 -10.85
C VAL A 86 -7.42 16.57 -9.74
N MET A 87 -6.42 16.17 -8.98
CA MET A 87 -6.57 15.27 -7.82
C MET A 87 -7.06 15.98 -6.56
N ASN A 88 -7.25 17.32 -6.58
CA ASN A 88 -7.59 18.14 -5.41
C ASN A 88 -6.63 17.94 -4.23
N VAL A 89 -5.35 17.69 -4.52
CA VAL A 89 -4.29 17.52 -3.52
C VAL A 89 -3.58 18.86 -3.35
N GLU A 90 -3.40 19.29 -2.11
CA GLU A 90 -2.67 20.53 -1.81
C GLU A 90 -1.23 20.44 -2.32
N ASN A 91 -0.71 21.57 -2.80
CA ASN A 91 0.58 21.69 -3.46
C ASN A 91 1.78 21.58 -2.49
N GLU A 92 1.60 20.97 -1.32
CA GLU A 92 2.63 20.82 -0.30
C GLU A 92 3.71 19.81 -0.69
N PHE A 93 3.43 18.92 -1.66
CA PHE A 93 4.37 17.91 -2.11
C PHE A 93 5.34 18.44 -3.19
N SER A 94 6.63 18.47 -2.87
CA SER A 94 7.69 18.69 -3.86
C SER A 94 7.92 17.42 -4.70
N LEU A 95 7.03 17.16 -5.65
CA LEU A 95 7.06 15.98 -6.54
C LEU A 95 8.02 16.14 -7.73
N MET A 96 9.08 16.95 -7.59
CA MET A 96 9.94 17.35 -8.71
C MET A 96 10.60 16.18 -9.46
N ASN A 97 10.77 15.04 -8.78
CA ASN A 97 11.39 13.84 -9.36
C ASN A 97 10.39 12.84 -9.96
N VAL A 98 9.07 13.05 -9.81
CA VAL A 98 8.06 12.08 -10.28
C VAL A 98 8.10 11.89 -11.79
N LEU A 99 8.47 12.95 -12.53
CA LEU A 99 8.63 12.91 -13.99
C LEU A 99 10.10 12.69 -14.42
N GLU A 100 10.98 12.28 -13.51
CA GLU A 100 12.34 11.88 -13.90
C GLU A 100 12.32 10.44 -14.45
N PRO A 101 12.86 10.20 -15.66
CA PRO A 101 12.74 8.89 -16.32
C PRO A 101 13.20 7.71 -15.47
N PHE A 102 14.29 7.86 -14.72
CA PHE A 102 14.79 6.80 -13.84
C PHE A 102 13.89 6.56 -12.63
N CYS A 103 13.22 7.58 -12.11
CA CYS A 103 12.23 7.42 -11.05
C CYS A 103 11.00 6.66 -11.56
N ILE A 104 10.52 6.99 -12.76
CA ILE A 104 9.42 6.25 -13.42
C ILE A 104 9.82 4.79 -13.63
N ALA A 105 11.03 4.54 -14.15
CA ALA A 105 11.51 3.19 -14.40
C ALA A 105 11.62 2.37 -13.10
N ASN A 106 12.16 2.96 -12.02
CA ASN A 106 12.26 2.30 -10.72
C ASN A 106 10.88 2.02 -10.10
N ALA A 107 9.96 2.98 -10.18
CA ALA A 107 8.60 2.81 -9.66
C ALA A 107 7.85 1.71 -10.42
N ALA A 108 7.96 1.69 -11.75
CA ALA A 108 7.33 0.66 -12.55
C ALA A 108 7.99 -0.72 -12.36
N TYR A 109 9.32 -0.78 -12.20
CA TYR A 109 10.02 -2.00 -11.86
C TYR A 109 9.56 -2.56 -10.51
N LEU A 110 9.51 -1.70 -9.48
CA LEU A 110 9.04 -2.06 -8.15
C LEU A 110 7.61 -2.59 -8.20
N GLY A 111 6.68 -1.82 -8.78
CA GLY A 111 5.28 -2.26 -8.93
C GLY A 111 5.16 -3.58 -9.70
N GLY A 112 5.97 -3.78 -10.74
CA GLY A 112 6.01 -5.05 -11.47
C GLY A 112 6.52 -6.22 -10.62
N GLN A 113 7.49 -6.00 -9.74
CA GLN A 113 7.93 -7.02 -8.78
C GLN A 113 6.84 -7.35 -7.76
N GLU A 114 6.15 -6.35 -7.23
CA GLU A 114 5.05 -6.52 -6.27
C GLU A 114 3.93 -7.39 -6.86
N MET A 115 3.53 -7.14 -8.12
CA MET A 115 2.51 -7.94 -8.84
C MET A 115 2.87 -9.42 -8.97
N MET A 116 4.17 -9.73 -9.05
CA MET A 116 4.69 -11.09 -9.25
C MET A 116 4.99 -11.81 -7.92
N GLN A 117 5.31 -11.06 -6.87
CA GLN A 117 5.69 -11.62 -5.56
C GLN A 117 4.49 -11.76 -4.61
N VAL A 118 3.54 -10.82 -4.65
CA VAL A 118 2.39 -10.80 -3.75
C VAL A 118 1.25 -11.62 -4.35
N VAL A 119 1.41 -12.94 -4.28
CA VAL A 119 0.49 -13.91 -4.87
C VAL A 119 -0.28 -14.66 -3.79
N GLU A 120 0.40 -15.47 -2.98
CA GLU A 120 -0.23 -16.27 -1.92
C GLU A 120 -0.16 -15.56 -0.56
N ARG A 121 -1.25 -15.62 0.21
CA ARG A 121 -1.28 -15.12 1.58
C ARG A 121 -0.46 -16.02 2.49
N ASP A 122 0.50 -15.44 3.20
CA ASP A 122 1.35 -16.14 4.19
C ASP A 122 0.56 -16.47 5.47
N ASN A 123 -0.29 -17.49 5.39
CA ASN A 123 -1.17 -17.89 6.48
C ASN A 123 -0.39 -18.40 7.69
N GLU A 124 0.79 -19.01 7.50
CA GLU A 124 1.65 -19.48 8.58
C GLU A 124 2.12 -18.31 9.46
N THR A 125 2.69 -17.27 8.84
CA THR A 125 3.17 -16.08 9.56
C THR A 125 2.02 -15.34 10.23
N ILE A 126 0.86 -15.23 9.55
CA ILE A 126 -0.33 -14.58 10.11
C ILE A 126 -0.81 -15.35 11.34
N LYS A 127 -0.88 -16.68 11.27
CA LYS A 127 -1.30 -17.53 12.39
C LYS A 127 -0.36 -17.40 13.60
N GLU A 128 0.94 -17.40 13.36
CA GLU A 128 1.97 -17.29 14.41
C GLU A 128 1.87 -15.96 15.18
N HIS A 129 1.50 -14.88 14.49
CA HIS A 129 1.49 -13.53 15.06
C HIS A 129 0.09 -12.94 15.24
N LEU A 130 -0.97 -13.73 15.07
CA LEU A 130 -2.35 -13.24 14.97
C LEU A 130 -2.76 -12.31 16.12
N SER A 131 -2.30 -12.60 17.34
CA SER A 131 -2.60 -11.83 18.56
C SER A 131 -2.09 -10.39 18.54
N LYS A 132 -1.12 -10.06 17.68
CA LYS A 132 -0.52 -8.73 17.55
C LYS A 132 -0.75 -8.08 16.17
N LEU A 133 -1.65 -8.64 15.37
CA LEU A 133 -2.01 -8.11 14.05
C LEU A 133 -3.40 -7.49 14.08
N THR A 134 -3.53 -6.28 13.55
CA THR A 134 -4.82 -5.68 13.20
C THR A 134 -4.87 -5.50 11.68
N PHE A 135 -5.84 -6.13 11.03
CA PHE A 135 -6.12 -5.92 9.61
C PHE A 135 -7.25 -4.92 9.44
N TYR A 136 -7.06 -3.91 8.59
CA TYR A 136 -8.07 -2.92 8.30
C TYR A 136 -8.29 -2.81 6.79
N TYR A 137 -9.38 -3.40 6.29
CA TYR A 137 -9.71 -3.43 4.87
C TYR A 137 -10.63 -2.28 4.47
N GLY A 138 -10.48 -1.78 3.25
CA GLY A 138 -11.42 -0.81 2.67
C GLY A 138 -12.64 -1.50 2.04
N ALA A 139 -13.85 -1.00 2.29
CA ALA A 139 -15.06 -1.56 1.68
C ALA A 139 -15.16 -1.32 0.15
N VAL A 140 -14.45 -0.31 -0.37
CA VAL A 140 -14.43 0.08 -1.78
C VAL A 140 -13.02 0.01 -2.39
N ASP A 141 -12.16 -0.83 -1.81
CA ASP A 141 -10.77 -0.93 -2.20
C ASP A 141 -10.58 -1.82 -3.45
N PRO A 142 -10.07 -1.27 -4.57
CA PRO A 142 -9.90 -2.03 -5.78
C PRO A 142 -8.54 -2.78 -5.87
N TRP A 143 -7.68 -2.68 -4.84
CA TRP A 143 -6.42 -3.41 -4.70
C TRP A 143 -6.54 -4.62 -3.76
N CYS A 144 -7.32 -4.50 -2.69
CA CYS A 144 -7.74 -5.64 -1.85
C CYS A 144 -9.26 -5.60 -1.69
N PRO A 145 -10.01 -6.20 -2.63
CA PRO A 145 -11.47 -6.09 -2.65
C PRO A 145 -12.10 -6.82 -1.46
N LYS A 146 -13.38 -6.55 -1.21
CA LYS A 146 -14.09 -7.02 0.00
C LYS A 146 -14.00 -8.54 0.18
N GLU A 147 -13.94 -9.31 -0.90
CA GLU A 147 -13.77 -10.76 -0.86
C GLU A 147 -12.51 -11.17 -0.08
N TYR A 148 -11.43 -10.38 -0.12
CA TYR A 148 -10.19 -10.69 0.59
C TYR A 148 -10.36 -10.52 2.11
N TYR A 149 -11.16 -9.53 2.51
CA TYR A 149 -11.59 -9.37 3.90
C TYR A 149 -12.43 -10.57 4.37
N GLU A 150 -13.40 -11.01 3.58
CA GLU A 150 -14.24 -12.16 3.94
C GLU A 150 -13.40 -13.46 4.04
N ASP A 151 -12.47 -13.67 3.10
CA ASP A 151 -11.56 -14.81 3.08
C ASP A 151 -10.64 -14.84 4.31
N ILE A 152 -10.09 -13.69 4.72
CA ILE A 152 -9.23 -13.66 5.91
C ILE A 152 -10.03 -13.82 7.20
N LYS A 153 -11.23 -13.25 7.28
CA LYS A 153 -12.10 -13.35 8.45
C LYS A 153 -12.60 -14.78 8.65
N LYS A 154 -12.85 -15.50 7.56
CA LYS A 154 -13.19 -16.93 7.58
C LYS A 154 -12.02 -17.79 8.08
N ASN A 155 -10.80 -17.49 7.65
CA ASN A 155 -9.63 -18.30 8.01
C ASN A 155 -9.11 -18.02 9.42
N PHE A 156 -9.32 -16.81 9.95
CA PHE A 156 -8.87 -16.36 11.26
C PHE A 156 -10.00 -15.64 12.02
N PRO A 157 -11.07 -16.35 12.44
CA PRO A 157 -12.25 -15.72 13.01
C PRO A 157 -11.95 -14.94 14.31
N GLU A 158 -11.02 -15.44 15.11
CA GLU A 158 -10.47 -14.82 16.33
C GLU A 158 -9.51 -13.64 16.07
N GLY A 159 -9.13 -13.37 14.81
CA GLY A 159 -8.25 -12.26 14.47
C GLY A 159 -8.93 -10.89 14.57
N ASP A 160 -8.15 -9.86 14.90
CA ASP A 160 -8.57 -8.46 14.80
C ASP A 160 -8.58 -8.02 13.34
N ILE A 161 -9.70 -8.29 12.67
CA ILE A 161 -9.90 -8.05 11.24
C ILE A 161 -11.14 -7.18 11.10
N ARG A 162 -10.94 -5.99 10.52
CA ARG A 162 -11.92 -4.91 10.47
C ARG A 162 -12.17 -4.49 9.02
N LEU A 163 -13.40 -4.06 8.75
CA LEU A 163 -13.81 -3.49 7.47
C LEU A 163 -14.18 -2.02 7.66
N CYS A 164 -13.68 -1.15 6.77
CA CYS A 164 -13.97 0.27 6.79
C CYS A 164 -15.42 0.56 6.39
N GLU A 165 -16.23 1.04 7.32
CA GLU A 165 -17.62 1.46 7.07
C GLU A 165 -17.73 2.85 6.44
N LYS A 166 -16.64 3.62 6.45
CA LYS A 166 -16.61 5.03 6.04
C LYS A 166 -16.30 5.24 4.55
N ASN A 167 -16.18 4.16 3.77
CA ASN A 167 -15.82 4.21 2.35
C ASN A 167 -14.51 4.98 2.06
N ILE A 168 -13.55 4.93 2.99
CA ILE A 168 -12.23 5.54 2.79
C ILE A 168 -11.54 4.81 1.61
N PRO A 169 -11.02 5.54 0.61
CA PRO A 169 -10.37 4.93 -0.55
C PRO A 169 -9.00 4.35 -0.19
N HIS A 170 -8.50 3.41 -1.01
CA HIS A 170 -7.16 2.83 -0.83
C HIS A 170 -6.05 3.88 -0.72
N ALA A 171 -6.13 4.94 -1.53
CA ALA A 171 -5.20 6.07 -1.51
C ALA A 171 -5.58 7.12 -0.44
N PHE A 172 -5.97 6.66 0.77
CA PHE A 172 -6.42 7.53 1.86
C PHE A 172 -5.37 8.58 2.25
N ILE A 173 -4.09 8.31 2.00
CA ILE A 173 -2.98 9.22 2.29
C ILE A 173 -3.17 10.59 1.62
N LEU A 174 -3.90 10.67 0.50
CA LEU A 174 -4.11 11.92 -0.22
C LEU A 174 -5.11 12.87 0.46
N HIS A 175 -6.15 12.36 1.12
CA HIS A 175 -7.26 13.20 1.64
C HIS A 175 -7.78 12.81 3.03
N PHE A 176 -7.54 11.58 3.46
CA PHE A 176 -8.07 10.99 4.71
C PHE A 176 -6.96 10.60 5.68
N TYR A 177 -5.73 11.13 5.50
CA TYR A 177 -4.57 10.77 6.31
C TYR A 177 -4.76 11.12 7.79
N GLN A 178 -5.37 12.27 8.10
CA GLN A 178 -5.65 12.68 9.48
C GLN A 178 -6.67 11.77 10.14
N GLU A 179 -7.76 11.43 9.43
CA GLU A 179 -8.78 10.52 9.93
C GLU A 179 -8.20 9.13 10.19
N MET A 180 -7.41 8.59 9.25
CA MET A 180 -6.74 7.31 9.43
C MET A 180 -5.76 7.34 10.61
N ALA A 181 -4.98 8.41 10.74
CA ALA A 181 -4.05 8.57 11.86
C ALA A 181 -4.77 8.63 13.21
N GLY A 182 -5.90 9.33 13.29
CA GLY A 182 -6.75 9.37 14.49
C GLY A 182 -7.28 7.99 14.86
N MET A 183 -7.84 7.26 13.89
CA MET A 183 -8.34 5.89 14.09
C MET A 183 -7.25 4.95 14.60
N VAL A 184 -6.07 4.94 13.97
CA VAL A 184 -4.94 4.10 14.39
C VAL A 184 -4.42 4.51 15.76
N ALA A 185 -4.35 5.82 16.07
CA ALA A 185 -3.92 6.30 17.38
C ALA A 185 -4.87 5.84 18.50
N ASP A 186 -6.17 5.85 18.26
CA ASP A 186 -7.16 5.39 19.23
C ASP A 186 -7.09 3.87 19.42
N TRP A 187 -6.97 3.09 18.34
CA TRP A 187 -6.77 1.64 18.45
C TRP A 187 -5.48 1.28 19.18
N LEU A 188 -4.40 2.05 18.96
CA LEU A 188 -3.15 1.85 19.67
C LEU A 188 -3.32 2.11 21.18
N LYS A 189 -4.03 3.16 21.58
CA LYS A 189 -4.32 3.43 23.01
C LYS A 189 -5.11 2.30 23.66
N ASP A 190 -6.07 1.70 22.95
CA ASP A 190 -6.87 0.59 23.46
C ASP A 190 -6.07 -0.73 23.59
N ASN A 191 -5.05 -0.90 22.75
CA ASN A 191 -4.18 -2.08 22.75
C ASN A 191 -3.00 -1.96 23.72
N LEU A 192 -2.49 -0.76 24.01
CA LEU A 192 -1.35 -0.55 24.93
C LEU A 192 -1.55 -1.17 26.34
N PRO A 193 -2.74 -1.14 26.97
CA PRO A 193 -2.97 -1.82 28.24
C PRO A 193 -2.91 -3.36 28.17
N LYS A 194 -3.00 -3.93 26.95
CA LYS A 194 -3.01 -5.37 26.68
C LYS A 194 -1.64 -5.91 26.23
N ILE A 195 -0.63 -5.04 26.11
CA ILE A 195 0.73 -5.28 25.58
C ILE A 195 1.81 -4.98 26.63
#